data_AF-A0A3S0RCD3-F1
#
_entry.id   AF-A0A3S0RCD3-F1
#
_cell.length_a   1.000
_cell.length_b   1.000
_cell.length_c   1.000
_cell.angle_alpha   90.00
_cell.angle_beta   90.00
_cell.angle_gamma   90.00
#
_symmetry.space_group_name_H-M   'P 1'
#
loop_
_entity.id
_entity.type
_entity.pdbx_description
1 polymer ?
#
loop_
_entity_poly.entity_id
_entity_poly.type
_entity_poly.pdbx_seq_one_letter_code
_entity_poly.pdbx_strand_id
1 'polypeptide(L)'
;MLRLLTLCLGLIALLSACGPIYETQYSMIPPTSAQGRLCVSQCQQERSMCRQSCTMQEQTCRAEARSRAAYDYEAYVRRQTAEKQPIKKRVSDFENSYGCGNSSCHDRCESNYRDCFGGVCGGQVIANRVCTMFCDQQGSSAPAMTPAPSSGGQNTVPLSSLSGSTSGTAPTSGSRTLCSRGMQVEVQWQGDWYPAVVTGAQRSDGRCPVHYEGYGAEDDESVSLNRIRPR
;
A
#
# COMPACT_ATOMS: atom_id res chain seq x y z
N MET A 1 -26.36 3.92 -41.60
CA MET A 1 -26.89 4.75 -40.50
C MET A 1 -27.29 3.90 -39.30
N LEU A 2 -28.35 3.07 -39.38
CA LEU A 2 -28.89 2.30 -38.24
C LEU A 2 -27.89 1.28 -37.62
N ARG A 3 -27.10 0.59 -38.45
CA ARG A 3 -26.04 -0.34 -37.99
C ARG A 3 -24.84 0.34 -37.30
N LEU A 4 -24.52 1.59 -37.71
CA LEU A 4 -23.48 2.38 -37.04
C LEU A 4 -23.99 2.88 -35.68
N LEU A 5 -25.25 3.30 -35.60
CA LEU A 5 -25.91 3.74 -34.37
C LEU A 5 -26.00 2.61 -33.33
N THR A 6 -26.31 1.38 -33.74
CA THR A 6 -26.32 0.22 -32.84
C THR A 6 -24.92 -0.14 -32.34
N LEU A 7 -23.88 0.04 -33.17
CA LEU A 7 -22.49 -0.18 -32.78
C LEU A 7 -22.02 0.87 -31.77
N CYS A 8 -22.39 2.14 -31.97
CA CYS A 8 -22.10 3.23 -31.05
C CYS A 8 -22.85 3.08 -29.71
N LEU A 9 -24.13 2.67 -29.71
CA LEU A 9 -24.88 2.43 -28.46
C LEU A 9 -24.29 1.26 -27.65
N GLY A 10 -23.87 0.19 -28.33
CA GLY A 10 -23.20 -0.95 -27.68
C GLY A 10 -21.85 -0.56 -27.09
N LEU A 11 -21.08 0.30 -27.77
CA LEU A 11 -19.81 0.83 -27.25
C LEU A 11 -20.05 1.70 -26.01
N ILE A 12 -21.04 2.61 -26.04
CA ILE A 12 -21.37 3.49 -24.92
C ILE A 12 -21.82 2.69 -23.68
N ALA A 13 -22.57 1.59 -23.87
CA ALA A 13 -23.00 0.72 -22.77
C ALA A 13 -21.85 -0.06 -22.09
N LEU A 14 -20.73 -0.29 -22.79
CA LEU A 14 -19.54 -0.93 -22.23
C LEU A 14 -18.67 0.06 -21.43
N LEU A 15 -18.76 1.37 -21.70
CA LEU A 15 -18.01 2.41 -20.98
C LEU A 15 -18.62 2.80 -19.63
N SER A 16 -19.83 2.33 -19.29
CA SER A 16 -20.48 2.65 -18.01
C SER A 16 -20.16 1.68 -16.86
N ALA A 17 -19.23 0.73 -17.05
CA ALA A 17 -18.78 -0.18 -15.98
C ALA A 17 -17.67 0.43 -15.10
N CYS A 18 -17.77 1.72 -14.75
CA CYS A 18 -16.86 2.37 -13.80
C CYS A 18 -17.33 2.09 -12.36
N GLY A 19 -16.92 0.94 -11.81
CA GLY A 19 -17.11 0.65 -10.39
C GLY A 19 -15.99 1.26 -9.52
N PRO A 20 -16.17 1.35 -8.19
CA PRO A 20 -15.10 1.72 -7.27
C PRO A 20 -13.93 0.75 -7.37
N ILE A 21 -12.72 1.31 -7.39
CA ILE A 21 -11.47 0.55 -7.35
C ILE A 21 -11.02 0.52 -5.90
N TYR A 22 -10.84 -0.69 -5.38
CA TYR A 22 -10.37 -0.95 -4.04
C TYR A 22 -8.94 -1.47 -4.08
N GLU A 23 -8.12 -0.95 -3.17
CA GLU A 23 -6.75 -1.38 -2.93
C GLU A 23 -6.61 -1.90 -1.51
N THR A 24 -5.76 -2.91 -1.33
CA THR A 24 -5.47 -3.45 0.01
C THR A 24 -4.37 -2.62 0.65
N GLN A 25 -4.72 -1.87 1.70
CA GLN A 25 -3.76 -1.17 2.54
C GLN A 25 -3.53 -1.91 3.86
N TYR A 26 -2.31 -1.87 4.35
CA TYR A 26 -1.92 -2.57 5.57
C TYR A 26 -1.69 -1.57 6.71
N SER A 27 -2.39 -1.76 7.83
CA SER A 27 -2.09 -1.10 9.10
C SER A 27 -1.32 -2.04 10.01
N MET A 28 -0.33 -1.51 10.74
CA MET A 28 0.63 -2.29 11.50
C MET A 28 0.71 -1.81 12.95
N ILE A 29 0.47 -2.72 13.90
CA ILE A 29 0.59 -2.44 15.33
C ILE A 29 1.85 -3.15 15.83
N PRO A 30 2.86 -2.42 16.36
CA PRO A 30 4.11 -3.03 16.80
C PRO A 30 3.89 -3.96 18.01
N PRO A 31 4.75 -4.98 18.17
CA PRO A 31 4.69 -5.87 19.32
C PRO A 31 4.96 -5.12 20.63
N THR A 32 4.26 -5.54 21.69
CA THR A 32 4.40 -4.95 23.04
C THR A 32 5.66 -5.45 23.78
N SER A 33 6.23 -6.57 23.34
CA SER A 33 7.47 -7.11 23.92
C SER A 33 8.69 -6.30 23.48
N ALA A 34 9.66 -6.13 24.38
CA ALA A 34 10.92 -5.45 24.05
C ALA A 34 11.69 -6.20 22.96
N GLN A 35 11.70 -7.54 23.03
CA GLN A 35 12.29 -8.43 22.05
C GLN A 35 11.62 -8.28 20.67
N GLY A 36 10.29 -8.18 20.63
CA GLY A 36 9.55 -7.96 19.39
C GLY A 36 9.88 -6.62 18.75
N ARG A 37 10.01 -5.54 19.54
CA ARG A 37 10.41 -4.22 19.00
C ARG A 37 11.81 -4.25 18.40
N LEU A 38 12.75 -4.93 19.05
CA LEU A 38 14.09 -5.15 18.50
C LEU A 38 14.04 -6.00 17.21
N CYS A 39 13.23 -7.07 17.18
CA CYS A 39 13.01 -7.88 15.99
C CYS A 39 12.50 -7.04 14.80
N VAL A 40 11.53 -6.14 15.03
CA VAL A 40 11.00 -5.25 13.97
C VAL A 40 12.09 -4.34 13.40
N SER A 41 13.03 -3.87 14.22
CA SER A 41 14.15 -3.04 13.73
C SER A 41 15.01 -3.79 12.71
N GLN A 42 15.19 -5.10 12.89
CA GLN A 42 15.88 -5.95 11.94
C GLN A 42 15.06 -6.15 10.65
N CYS A 43 13.75 -6.41 10.76
CA CYS A 43 12.88 -6.48 9.58
C CYS A 43 12.93 -5.19 8.74
N GLN A 44 12.99 -4.02 9.38
CA GLN A 44 13.09 -2.73 8.68
C GLN A 44 14.44 -2.55 7.96
N GLN A 45 15.52 -3.04 8.55
CA GLN A 45 16.83 -3.05 7.91
C GLN A 45 16.81 -3.92 6.65
N GLU A 46 16.28 -5.14 6.74
CA GLU A 46 16.16 -6.06 5.61
C GLU A 46 15.27 -5.50 4.50
N ARG A 47 14.14 -4.87 4.86
CA ARG A 47 13.27 -4.16 3.91
C ARG A 47 14.01 -3.07 3.16
N SER A 48 14.82 -2.28 3.86
CA SER A 48 15.60 -1.18 3.27
C SER A 48 16.66 -1.72 2.29
N MET A 49 17.37 -2.79 2.67
CA MET A 49 18.33 -3.47 1.79
C MET A 49 17.64 -4.06 0.56
N CYS A 50 16.46 -4.68 0.72
CA CYS A 50 15.67 -5.21 -0.38
C CYS A 50 15.30 -4.11 -1.38
N ARG A 51 14.79 -2.97 -0.90
CA ARG A 51 14.43 -1.82 -1.75
C ARG A 51 15.63 -1.23 -2.48
N GLN A 52 16.78 -1.14 -1.80
CA GLN A 52 18.03 -0.69 -2.43
C GLN A 52 18.47 -1.65 -3.55
N SER A 53 18.36 -2.96 -3.32
CA SER A 53 18.63 -3.97 -4.34
C SER A 53 17.70 -3.84 -5.55
N CYS A 54 16.39 -3.61 -5.33
CA CYS A 54 15.44 -3.38 -6.43
C CYS A 54 15.86 -2.19 -7.30
N THR A 55 16.27 -1.09 -6.65
CA THR A 55 16.72 0.12 -7.34
C THR A 55 18.00 -0.14 -8.14
N MET A 56 18.97 -0.86 -7.57
CA MET A 56 20.21 -1.20 -8.25
C MET A 56 19.97 -2.10 -9.47
N GLN A 57 19.09 -3.09 -9.35
CA GLN A 57 18.74 -3.99 -10.46
C GLN A 57 18.07 -3.23 -11.60
N GLU A 58 17.15 -2.33 -11.31
CA GLU A 58 16.51 -1.47 -12.31
C GLU A 58 17.53 -0.57 -13.01
N GLN A 59 18.43 0.06 -12.26
CA GLN A 59 19.48 0.91 -12.83
C GLN A 59 20.39 0.12 -13.78
N THR A 60 20.83 -1.06 -13.35
CA THR A 60 21.63 -1.96 -14.19
C THR A 60 20.88 -2.37 -15.45
N CYS A 61 19.61 -2.78 -15.34
CA CYS A 61 18.77 -3.11 -16.50
C CYS A 61 18.67 -1.96 -17.51
N ARG A 62 18.42 -0.75 -17.02
CA ARG A 62 18.32 0.46 -17.87
C ARG A 62 19.66 0.82 -18.50
N ALA A 63 20.75 0.71 -17.76
CA ALA A 63 22.09 0.96 -18.28
C ALA A 63 22.47 -0.03 -19.40
N GLU A 64 22.17 -1.31 -19.20
CA GLU A 64 22.38 -2.32 -20.23
C GLU A 64 21.49 -2.09 -21.46
N ALA A 65 20.21 -1.74 -21.26
CA ALA A 65 19.29 -1.41 -22.36
C ALA A 65 19.83 -0.27 -23.22
N ARG A 66 20.39 0.77 -22.60
CA ARG A 66 21.04 1.90 -23.29
C ARG A 66 22.31 1.48 -24.03
N SER A 67 23.14 0.64 -23.41
CA SER A 67 24.36 0.13 -24.03
C SER A 67 24.04 -0.72 -25.28
N ARG A 68 23.06 -1.64 -25.16
CA ARG A 68 22.55 -2.43 -26.29
C ARG A 68 21.99 -1.56 -27.40
N ALA A 69 21.19 -0.54 -27.05
CA ALA A 69 20.63 0.40 -28.00
C ALA A 69 21.70 1.16 -28.80
N ALA A 70 22.79 1.57 -28.15
CA ALA A 70 23.92 2.24 -28.81
C ALA A 70 24.59 1.32 -29.83
N TYR A 71 24.86 0.06 -29.45
CA TYR A 71 25.43 -0.94 -30.36
C TYR A 71 24.53 -1.23 -31.57
N ASP A 72 23.22 -1.41 -31.35
CA ASP A 72 22.26 -1.67 -32.42
C ASP A 72 22.11 -0.46 -33.35
N TYR A 73 22.16 0.76 -32.80
CA TYR A 73 22.17 1.99 -33.57
C TYR A 73 23.41 2.10 -34.47
N GLU A 74 24.61 1.80 -33.95
CA GLU A 74 25.84 1.77 -34.74
C GLU A 74 25.77 0.74 -35.88
N ALA A 75 25.23 -0.45 -35.61
CA ALA A 75 24.99 -1.45 -36.64
C ALA A 75 23.99 -0.95 -37.71
N TYR A 76 22.92 -0.26 -37.31
CA TYR A 76 21.97 0.37 -38.22
C TYR A 76 22.64 1.42 -39.11
N VAL A 77 23.42 2.34 -38.53
CA VAL A 77 24.13 3.40 -39.26
C VAL A 77 25.09 2.82 -40.30
N ARG A 78 25.89 1.82 -39.93
CA ARG A 78 26.82 1.16 -40.86
C ARG A 78 26.10 0.59 -42.08
N ARG A 79 24.98 -0.11 -41.87
CA ARG A 79 24.16 -0.67 -42.96
C ARG A 79 23.57 0.43 -43.85
N GLN A 80 22.98 1.48 -43.26
CA GLN A 80 22.40 2.58 -44.04
C GLN A 80 23.46 3.30 -44.88
N THR A 81 24.64 3.55 -44.32
CA THR A 81 25.76 4.16 -45.05
C THR A 81 26.23 3.28 -46.21
N ALA A 82 26.35 1.96 -46.00
CA ALA A 82 26.72 1.02 -47.06
C ALA A 82 25.68 0.98 -48.21
N GLU A 83 24.40 1.11 -47.87
CA GLU A 83 23.28 1.15 -48.81
C GLU A 83 22.97 2.56 -49.35
N LYS A 84 23.74 3.59 -48.95
CA LYS A 84 23.52 5.01 -49.28
C LYS A 84 22.11 5.51 -48.91
N GLN A 85 21.53 4.96 -47.86
CA GLN A 85 20.24 5.36 -47.33
C GLN A 85 20.39 6.43 -46.24
N PRO A 86 19.39 7.32 -46.07
CA PRO A 86 19.40 8.32 -45.01
C PRO A 86 19.22 7.68 -43.62
N ILE A 87 19.96 8.17 -42.63
CA ILE A 87 19.82 7.78 -41.22
C ILE A 87 18.56 8.46 -40.66
N LYS A 88 17.50 7.67 -40.43
CA LYS A 88 16.18 8.16 -39.98
C LYS A 88 15.88 7.86 -38.52
N LYS A 89 16.60 6.93 -37.90
CA LYS A 89 16.43 6.53 -36.50
C LYS A 89 17.49 7.18 -35.61
N ARG A 90 17.22 7.20 -34.31
CA ARG A 90 18.06 7.70 -33.20
C ARG A 90 18.33 6.55 -32.25
N VAL A 91 19.33 6.69 -31.37
CA VAL A 91 19.65 5.67 -30.35
C VAL A 91 18.42 5.29 -29.51
N SER A 92 17.61 6.28 -29.13
CA SER A 92 16.37 6.07 -28.36
C SER A 92 15.35 5.16 -29.07
N ASP A 93 15.36 5.08 -30.41
CA ASP A 93 14.47 4.19 -31.16
C ASP A 93 14.86 2.70 -31.00
N PHE A 94 16.06 2.44 -30.47
CA PHE A 94 16.57 1.11 -30.14
C PHE A 94 16.56 0.86 -28.62
N GLU A 95 16.29 1.88 -27.79
CA GLU A 95 16.26 1.74 -26.33
C GLU A 95 14.99 1.01 -25.89
N ASN A 96 15.19 -0.21 -25.40
CA ASN A 96 14.13 -1.02 -24.82
C ASN A 96 14.30 -1.10 -23.30
N SER A 97 13.71 -0.15 -22.57
CA SER A 97 13.72 -0.11 -21.11
C SER A 97 12.39 -0.49 -20.45
N TYR A 98 11.36 -0.86 -21.22
CA TYR A 98 10.01 -1.11 -20.68
C TYR A 98 10.00 -2.27 -19.67
N GLY A 99 10.89 -3.24 -19.84
CA GLY A 99 11.01 -4.40 -18.96
C GLY A 99 11.75 -4.14 -17.65
N CYS A 100 12.33 -2.94 -17.47
CA CYS A 100 13.17 -2.65 -16.31
C CYS A 100 12.39 -2.19 -15.07
N GLY A 101 11.05 -2.29 -15.07
CA GLY A 101 10.24 -1.92 -13.91
C GLY A 101 10.53 -2.80 -12.70
N ASN A 102 10.50 -2.19 -11.50
CA ASN A 102 10.84 -2.87 -10.25
C ASN A 102 9.63 -3.12 -9.33
N SER A 103 8.40 -2.84 -9.78
CA SER A 103 7.19 -2.89 -8.96
C SER A 103 7.02 -4.24 -8.26
N SER A 104 7.18 -5.34 -8.99
CA SER A 104 7.12 -6.70 -8.45
C SER A 104 8.22 -7.00 -7.42
N CYS A 105 9.38 -6.34 -7.52
CA CYS A 105 10.45 -6.42 -6.53
C CYS A 105 10.04 -5.72 -5.24
N HIS A 106 9.51 -4.49 -5.34
CA HIS A 106 9.01 -3.75 -4.19
C HIS A 106 7.86 -4.47 -3.50
N ASP A 107 6.90 -5.02 -4.24
CA ASP A 107 5.79 -5.79 -3.69
C ASP A 107 6.29 -6.98 -2.85
N ARG A 108 7.34 -7.66 -3.32
CA ARG A 108 7.97 -8.75 -2.56
C ARG A 108 8.70 -8.25 -1.31
N CYS A 109 9.38 -7.11 -1.37
CA CYS A 109 9.99 -6.50 -0.18
C CYS A 109 8.91 -6.18 0.89
N GLU A 110 7.80 -5.61 0.48
CA GLU A 110 6.70 -5.28 1.39
C GLU A 110 6.00 -6.52 1.93
N SER A 111 5.84 -7.57 1.12
CA SER A 111 5.30 -8.85 1.57
C SER A 111 6.19 -9.49 2.62
N ASN A 112 7.48 -9.64 2.34
CA ASN A 112 8.44 -10.23 3.26
C ASN A 112 8.50 -9.45 4.58
N TYR A 113 8.45 -8.11 4.50
CA TYR A 113 8.41 -7.27 5.69
C TYR A 113 7.14 -7.53 6.53
N ARG A 114 5.96 -7.65 5.91
CA ARG A 114 4.71 -7.96 6.62
C ARG A 114 4.75 -9.33 7.29
N ASP A 115 5.34 -10.33 6.63
CA ASP A 115 5.50 -11.67 7.18
C ASP A 115 6.48 -11.68 8.37
N CYS A 116 7.60 -10.96 8.26
CA CYS A 116 8.56 -10.76 9.35
C CYS A 116 7.91 -10.04 10.54
N PHE A 117 7.24 -8.93 10.27
CA PHE A 117 6.58 -8.11 11.28
C PHE A 117 5.49 -8.87 12.03
N GLY A 118 4.59 -9.53 11.30
CA GLY A 118 3.42 -10.20 11.86
C GLY A 118 3.70 -11.60 12.37
N GLY A 119 4.36 -12.41 11.55
CA GLY A 119 4.59 -13.83 11.83
C GLY A 119 5.75 -14.10 12.78
N VAL A 120 6.84 -13.34 12.65
CA VAL A 120 8.09 -13.61 13.40
C VAL A 120 8.18 -12.72 14.64
N CYS A 121 7.99 -11.41 14.49
CA CYS A 121 8.18 -10.46 15.59
C CYS A 121 6.94 -10.30 16.49
N GLY A 122 5.81 -10.92 16.14
CA GLY A 122 4.57 -10.86 16.91
C GLY A 122 3.84 -9.51 16.83
N GLY A 123 4.13 -8.70 15.82
CA GLY A 123 3.31 -7.54 15.48
C GLY A 123 1.96 -7.95 14.89
N GLN A 124 1.04 -7.00 14.78
CA GLN A 124 -0.25 -7.24 14.14
C GLN A 124 -0.32 -6.55 12.78
N VAL A 125 -0.63 -7.30 11.72
CA VAL A 125 -0.82 -6.79 10.36
C VAL A 125 -2.31 -6.86 10.01
N ILE A 126 -2.94 -5.71 9.81
CA ILE A 126 -4.37 -5.58 9.51
C ILE A 126 -4.52 -5.16 8.05
N ALA A 127 -5.12 -6.02 7.23
CA ALA A 127 -5.45 -5.70 5.84
C ALA A 127 -6.80 -4.98 5.77
N ASN A 128 -6.79 -3.74 5.29
CA ASN A 128 -7.96 -2.92 5.05
C ASN A 128 -8.17 -2.75 3.55
N ARG A 129 -9.39 -2.95 3.07
CA ARG A 129 -9.73 -2.61 1.68
C ARG A 129 -10.15 -1.15 1.64
N VAL A 130 -9.32 -0.31 1.03
CA VAL A 130 -9.55 1.12 0.89
C VAL A 130 -9.94 1.40 -0.55
N CYS A 131 -11.06 2.08 -0.76
CA CYS A 131 -11.39 2.55 -2.09
C CYS A 131 -10.45 3.71 -2.46
N THR A 132 -9.75 3.60 -3.59
CA THR A 132 -8.80 4.61 -4.07
C THR A 132 -9.30 5.36 -5.29
N MET A 133 -10.29 4.84 -6.03
CA MET A 133 -10.91 5.52 -7.17
C MET A 133 -12.42 5.24 -7.28
N PHE A 134 -13.20 6.22 -7.74
CA PHE A 134 -14.66 6.11 -7.96
C PHE A 134 -15.49 5.72 -6.72
N CYS A 135 -15.06 6.18 -5.54
CA CYS A 135 -15.63 5.81 -4.25
C CYS A 135 -16.94 6.51 -3.93
N ASP A 136 -17.21 7.65 -4.56
CA ASP A 136 -18.41 8.46 -4.34
C ASP A 136 -19.66 7.90 -5.03
N GLN A 137 -19.51 6.87 -5.86
CA GLN A 137 -20.62 6.22 -6.56
C GLN A 137 -21.41 5.21 -5.69
N GLN A 138 -21.07 5.06 -4.41
CA GLN A 138 -21.73 4.08 -3.53
C GLN A 138 -22.26 4.69 -2.23
N GLY A 139 -23.47 5.25 -2.31
CA GLY A 139 -24.49 4.89 -1.33
C GLY A 139 -25.15 3.59 -1.77
N SER A 140 -25.07 2.54 -0.94
CA SER A 140 -25.66 1.19 -1.09
C SER A 140 -24.67 0.06 -1.45
N SER A 141 -24.39 -0.72 -0.40
CA SER A 141 -24.03 -2.15 -0.40
C SER A 141 -22.84 -2.60 -1.24
N ALA A 142 -21.68 -2.69 -0.58
CA ALA A 142 -20.73 -3.75 -0.90
C ALA A 142 -21.42 -5.10 -0.66
N PRO A 143 -21.49 -6.03 -1.64
CA PRO A 143 -21.84 -7.39 -1.32
C PRO A 143 -20.73 -7.96 -0.43
N ALA A 144 -21.11 -8.40 0.76
CA ALA A 144 -20.27 -9.24 1.61
C ALA A 144 -19.90 -10.48 0.79
N MET A 145 -18.70 -10.48 0.22
CA MET A 145 -18.12 -11.68 -0.37
C MET A 145 -17.75 -12.59 0.79
N THR A 146 -18.61 -13.58 1.02
CA THR A 146 -18.34 -14.76 1.84
C THR A 146 -17.05 -15.42 1.35
N PRO A 147 -16.11 -15.80 2.24
CA PRO A 147 -14.94 -16.54 1.82
C PRO A 147 -15.37 -17.90 1.22
N ALA A 148 -14.80 -18.23 0.06
CA ALA A 148 -15.01 -19.52 -0.61
C ALA A 148 -14.53 -20.68 0.29
N PRO A 149 -15.22 -21.84 0.25
CA PRO A 149 -14.77 -23.02 0.98
C PRO A 149 -13.53 -23.60 0.32
N SER A 150 -12.43 -23.63 1.06
CA SER A 150 -11.22 -24.38 0.71
C SER A 150 -11.54 -25.88 0.67
N SER A 151 -11.44 -26.45 -0.53
CA SER A 151 -11.42 -27.89 -0.76
C SER A 151 -10.10 -28.48 -0.26
N GLY A 152 -10.17 -29.30 0.78
CA GLY A 152 -9.07 -30.12 1.27
C GLY A 152 -9.65 -31.33 1.97
N GLY A 153 -9.84 -32.42 1.24
CA GLY A 153 -10.25 -33.69 1.80
C GLY A 153 -9.10 -34.32 2.57
N GLN A 154 -9.35 -34.72 3.81
CA GLN A 154 -8.54 -35.72 4.50
C GLN A 154 -9.44 -36.60 5.38
N ASN A 155 -9.21 -37.90 5.24
CA ASN A 155 -9.85 -38.98 5.98
C ASN A 155 -9.62 -38.86 7.50
N THR A 156 -10.69 -39.21 8.23
CA THR A 156 -10.81 -39.90 9.54
C THR A 156 -9.50 -40.33 10.24
N VAL A 157 -9.31 -40.23 11.57
CA VAL A 157 -10.17 -40.54 12.74
C VAL A 157 -9.55 -39.87 14.04
N PRO A 158 -10.17 -39.93 15.26
CA PRO A 158 -10.20 -38.84 16.23
C PRO A 158 -9.43 -39.12 17.55
N LEU A 159 -9.40 -38.13 18.47
CA LEU A 159 -10.04 -38.18 19.80
C LEU A 159 -9.47 -37.12 20.78
N SER A 160 -10.39 -36.33 21.36
CA SER A 160 -10.35 -35.63 22.66
C SER A 160 -9.36 -34.50 22.96
N SER A 161 -9.88 -33.28 23.14
CA SER A 161 -9.95 -32.62 24.46
C SER A 161 -10.86 -31.38 24.42
N LEU A 162 -11.43 -31.07 25.58
CA LEU A 162 -12.65 -30.30 25.79
C LEU A 162 -12.42 -28.78 25.81
N SER A 163 -13.36 -28.12 25.13
CA SER A 163 -14.14 -26.93 25.52
C SER A 163 -13.72 -26.12 26.75
N GLY A 164 -13.58 -24.81 26.50
CA GLY A 164 -13.63 -23.74 27.49
C GLY A 164 -13.92 -22.39 26.82
N SER A 165 -15.12 -22.24 26.26
CA SER A 165 -15.64 -20.97 25.73
C SER A 165 -15.96 -20.00 26.86
N THR A 166 -15.49 -18.76 26.76
CA THR A 166 -16.27 -17.61 27.23
C THR A 166 -16.20 -16.49 26.20
N SER A 167 -17.39 -16.00 25.91
CA SER A 167 -17.74 -15.00 24.90
C SER A 167 -17.51 -13.59 25.43
N GLY A 168 -17.31 -12.66 24.49
CA GLY A 168 -17.87 -11.31 24.57
C GLY A 168 -17.01 -10.28 25.30
N THR A 169 -16.56 -9.26 24.56
CA THR A 169 -17.07 -7.88 24.62
C THR A 169 -16.02 -6.99 23.93
N ALA A 170 -16.47 -6.16 23.00
CA ALA A 170 -15.66 -5.14 22.34
C ALA A 170 -14.99 -4.18 23.34
N PRO A 171 -13.79 -3.65 23.06
CA PRO A 171 -13.35 -2.41 23.66
C PRO A 171 -13.59 -1.25 22.67
N THR A 172 -14.82 -0.76 22.58
CA THR A 172 -15.09 0.62 22.12
C THR A 172 -14.91 1.59 23.30
N SER A 173 -13.72 1.58 23.91
CA SER A 173 -13.41 2.43 25.08
C SER A 173 -12.03 3.08 25.08
N GLY A 174 -11.10 2.68 24.20
CA GLY A 174 -9.76 3.30 24.12
C GLY A 174 -9.72 4.63 23.34
N SER A 175 -10.55 4.76 22.30
CA SER A 175 -10.53 5.92 21.40
C SER A 175 -11.10 7.21 22.01
N ARG A 176 -12.08 7.11 22.92
CA ARG A 176 -12.62 8.29 23.64
C ARG A 176 -11.65 8.82 24.69
N THR A 177 -10.82 7.96 25.28
CA THR A 177 -9.83 8.35 26.29
C THR A 177 -8.68 9.15 25.67
N LEU A 178 -8.27 8.81 24.44
CA LEU A 178 -7.17 9.48 23.74
C LEU A 178 -7.48 10.93 23.33
N CYS A 179 -8.76 11.31 23.29
CA CYS A 179 -9.22 12.65 22.93
C CYS A 179 -9.61 13.50 24.16
N SER A 180 -9.01 13.20 25.31
CA SER A 180 -9.25 13.96 26.54
C SER A 180 -8.37 15.20 26.57
N ARG A 181 -8.92 16.37 26.90
CA ARG A 181 -8.13 17.60 27.05
C ARG A 181 -6.95 17.37 28.00
N GLY A 182 -5.74 17.70 27.54
CA GLY A 182 -4.48 17.53 28.26
C GLY A 182 -3.79 16.19 28.04
N MET A 183 -4.35 15.26 27.25
CA MET A 183 -3.65 14.01 26.92
C MET A 183 -2.45 14.29 26.01
N GLN A 184 -1.31 13.70 26.36
CA GLN A 184 -0.12 13.67 25.50
C GLN A 184 -0.25 12.52 24.51
N VAL A 185 -0.18 12.85 23.24
CA VAL A 185 -0.37 11.91 22.14
C VAL A 185 0.69 12.14 21.08
N GLU A 186 0.82 11.19 20.16
CA GLU A 186 1.54 11.41 18.92
C GLU A 186 0.54 11.50 17.77
N VAL A 187 0.74 12.46 16.88
CA VAL A 187 -0.14 12.75 15.75
C VAL A 187 0.60 12.52 14.45
N GLN A 188 0.01 11.75 13.55
CA GLN A 188 0.61 11.45 12.25
C GLN A 188 0.48 12.63 11.30
N TRP A 189 1.59 13.12 10.74
CA TRP A 189 1.63 14.17 9.72
C TRP A 189 2.67 13.81 8.64
N GLN A 190 2.27 13.85 7.37
CA GLN A 190 3.08 13.45 6.20
C GLN A 190 3.84 12.11 6.31
N GLY A 191 3.30 11.17 7.10
CA GLY A 191 3.89 9.83 7.29
C GLY A 191 4.76 9.68 8.54
N ASP A 192 5.12 10.80 9.18
CA ASP A 192 5.85 10.82 10.45
C ASP A 192 4.91 11.11 11.63
N TRP A 193 5.36 10.80 12.84
CA TRP A 193 4.60 10.99 14.08
C TRP A 193 5.24 12.09 14.91
N TYR A 194 4.45 13.10 15.26
CA TYR A 194 4.90 14.26 16.01
C TYR A 194 4.21 14.31 17.38
N PRO A 195 4.94 14.66 18.46
CA PRO A 195 4.35 14.81 19.78
C PRO A 195 3.36 15.99 19.79
N ALA A 196 2.20 15.79 20.41
CA ALA A 196 1.15 16.78 20.51
C ALA A 196 0.33 16.62 21.80
N VAL A 197 -0.39 17.68 22.16
CA VAL A 197 -1.30 17.71 23.32
C VAL A 197 -2.72 17.98 22.84
N VAL A 198 -3.67 17.20 23.33
CA VAL A 198 -5.10 17.41 23.03
C VAL A 198 -5.61 18.66 23.74
N THR A 199 -6.14 19.64 23.02
CA THR A 199 -6.54 20.94 23.59
C THR A 199 -8.02 21.02 23.98
N GLY A 200 -8.84 20.04 23.59
CA GLY A 200 -10.29 20.03 23.84
C GLY A 200 -10.93 18.65 23.67
N ALA A 201 -12.23 18.56 23.93
CA ALA A 201 -12.99 17.32 23.73
C ALA A 201 -13.18 17.01 22.23
N GLN A 202 -13.51 15.75 21.94
CA GLN A 202 -13.85 15.33 20.58
C GLN A 202 -15.00 16.17 20.02
N ARG A 203 -14.79 16.71 18.81
CA ARG A 203 -15.80 17.46 18.06
C ARG A 203 -16.91 16.52 17.57
N SER A 204 -18.06 17.09 17.23
CA SER A 204 -19.22 16.35 16.71
C SER A 204 -18.96 15.61 15.40
N ASP A 205 -17.91 16.00 14.67
CA ASP A 205 -17.41 15.36 13.45
C ASP A 205 -16.42 14.21 13.72
N GLY A 206 -16.18 13.89 14.99
CA GLY A 206 -15.29 12.81 15.40
C GLY A 206 -13.80 13.19 15.45
N ARG A 207 -13.44 14.46 15.20
CA ARG A 207 -12.04 14.93 15.22
C ARG A 207 -11.64 15.50 16.58
N CYS A 208 -10.37 15.37 16.89
CA CYS A 208 -9.75 15.80 18.13
C CYS A 208 -8.86 17.01 17.90
N PRO A 209 -9.10 18.14 18.58
CA PRO A 209 -8.21 19.29 18.52
C PRO A 209 -6.89 18.99 19.22
N VAL A 210 -5.78 19.24 18.52
CA VAL A 210 -4.41 18.98 18.99
C VAL A 210 -3.52 20.21 18.78
N HIS A 211 -2.54 20.37 19.64
CA HIS A 211 -1.45 21.34 19.54
C HIS A 211 -0.11 20.59 19.52
N TYR A 212 0.75 20.85 18.54
CA TYR A 212 2.03 20.16 18.39
C TYR A 212 3.09 20.71 19.38
N GLU A 213 3.79 19.83 20.09
CA GLU A 213 4.85 20.25 21.02
C GLU A 213 6.01 20.92 20.26
N GLY A 214 6.33 22.17 20.62
CA GLY A 214 7.42 22.93 20.00
C GLY A 214 7.04 23.73 18.75
N TYR A 215 5.76 23.74 18.38
CA TYR A 215 5.21 24.48 17.24
C TYR A 215 4.25 25.58 17.71
N GLY A 216 3.95 26.54 16.83
CA GLY A 216 3.04 27.64 17.13
C GLY A 216 1.56 27.23 17.02
N ALA A 217 0.65 28.09 17.49
CA ALA A 217 -0.80 27.83 17.44
C ALA A 217 -1.35 27.86 16.00
N GLU A 218 -0.58 28.38 15.05
CA GLU A 218 -0.85 28.32 13.61
C GLU A 218 -0.87 26.89 13.06
N ASP A 219 -0.20 25.95 13.74
CA ASP A 219 -0.12 24.53 13.36
C ASP A 219 -1.19 23.68 14.07
N ASP A 220 -2.05 24.28 14.90
CA ASP A 220 -3.14 23.59 15.58
C ASP A 220 -4.16 23.07 14.57
N GLU A 221 -4.41 21.77 14.60
CA GLU A 221 -5.41 21.14 13.74
C GLU A 221 -6.37 20.23 14.51
N SER A 222 -7.43 19.81 13.83
CA SER A 222 -8.35 18.80 14.34
C SER A 222 -8.16 17.52 13.55
N VAL A 223 -7.52 16.54 14.17
CA VAL A 223 -7.18 15.27 13.52
C VAL A 223 -8.21 14.20 13.84
N SER A 224 -8.42 13.27 12.92
CA SER A 224 -9.23 12.09 13.20
C SER A 224 -8.51 11.18 14.20
N LEU A 225 -9.27 10.38 14.95
CA LEU A 225 -8.71 9.40 15.90
C LEU A 225 -7.73 8.41 15.25
N ASN A 226 -7.84 8.19 13.93
CA ASN A 226 -6.94 7.30 13.19
C ASN A 226 -5.52 7.87 13.04
N ARG A 227 -5.35 9.19 13.18
CA ARG A 227 -4.06 9.88 13.16
C ARG A 227 -3.51 10.13 14.56
N ILE A 228 -4.14 9.63 15.61
CA ILE A 228 -3.73 9.81 17.01
C ILE A 228 -3.33 8.47 17.61
N ARG A 229 -2.21 8.45 18.35
CA ARG A 229 -1.84 7.31 19.20
C ARG A 229 -1.34 7.78 20.57
N PRO A 230 -1.42 6.93 21.62
CA PRO A 230 -0.77 7.23 22.88
C PRO A 230 0.75 7.33 22.70
N ARG A 231 1.36 8.27 23.43
CA ARG A 231 2.81 8.42 23.56
C ARG A 231 3.41 7.27 24.37
#